data_AF-A0A1F3QN37-F1
#
_entry.id   AF-A0A1F3QN37-F1
#
_cell.length_a   1.000
_cell.length_b   1.000
_cell.length_c   1.000
_cell.angle_alpha   90.00
_cell.angle_beta   90.00
_cell.angle_gamma   90.00
#
_symmetry.space_group_name_H-M   'P 1'
#
loop_
_entity.id
_entity.type
_entity.pdbx_description
1 polymer ?
#
loop_
_entity_poly.entity_id
_entity_poly.type
_entity_poly.pdbx_seq_one_letter_code
_entity_poly.pdbx_strand_id
1 'polypeptide(L)'
;MHHVAIMKKSWGLIPKILDSTKTIESRWYINKSVPWGNIKKGDIVYFKNSGEPVTVKAKVDKVLQFEKLNSQKISEILNKYYKEDGIEKEKVKYYFELFKDKKYCILIYLTNPQKIRSFDIDKKGFGSMSAWISVEDINLIKQVSL
;
A
#
# COMPACT_ATOMS: atom_id res chain seq x y z
N MET A 1 10.35 -11.59 1.85
CA MET A 1 9.99 -10.76 3.01
C MET A 1 8.48 -10.58 3.07
N HIS A 2 7.98 -10.19 4.24
CA HIS A 2 6.59 -9.80 4.43
C HIS A 2 6.47 -8.31 4.75
N HIS A 3 5.35 -7.74 4.33
CA HIS A 3 5.03 -6.34 4.51
C HIS A 3 3.64 -6.19 5.10
N VAL A 4 3.39 -5.12 5.86
CA VAL A 4 2.04 -4.75 6.29
C VAL A 4 1.73 -3.34 5.81
N ALA A 5 0.74 -3.22 4.92
CA ALA A 5 0.17 -1.96 4.48
C ALA A 5 -0.98 -1.57 5.43
N ILE A 6 -0.83 -0.44 6.11
CA ILE A 6 -1.87 0.10 6.99
C ILE A 6 -2.65 1.15 6.20
N MET A 7 -3.95 0.89 6.05
CA MET A 7 -4.86 1.61 5.16
C MET A 7 -5.72 2.61 5.92
N LYS A 8 -6.09 3.71 5.25
CA LYS A 8 -7.10 4.63 5.77
C LYS A 8 -8.48 4.01 5.57
N LYS A 9 -9.16 3.64 6.67
CA LYS A 9 -10.46 2.95 6.66
C LYS A 9 -11.49 3.66 5.77
N SER A 10 -11.58 4.99 5.85
CA SER A 10 -12.55 5.79 5.11
C SER A 10 -12.36 5.76 3.59
N TRP A 11 -11.28 5.19 3.07
CA TRP A 11 -11.05 5.05 1.62
C TRP A 11 -11.57 3.72 1.06
N GLY A 12 -11.91 2.75 1.91
CA GLY A 12 -12.54 1.49 1.47
C GLY A 12 -11.70 0.68 0.47
N LEU A 13 -10.37 0.70 0.59
CA LEU A 13 -9.46 0.13 -0.42
C LEU A 13 -9.29 -1.40 -0.32
N ILE A 14 -9.39 -1.98 0.88
CA ILE A 14 -9.17 -3.43 1.08
C ILE A 14 -10.17 -4.28 0.29
N PRO A 15 -11.49 -3.97 0.27
CA PRO A 15 -12.44 -4.68 -0.59
C PRO A 15 -12.05 -4.63 -2.07
N LYS A 16 -11.59 -3.47 -2.57
CA LYS A 16 -11.14 -3.30 -3.96
C LYS A 16 -9.91 -4.14 -4.29
N ILE A 17 -9.02 -4.35 -3.33
CA ILE A 17 -7.87 -5.26 -3.50
C ILE A 17 -8.36 -6.71 -3.58
N LEU A 18 -9.31 -7.07 -2.72
CA LEU A 18 -9.84 -8.44 -2.64
C LEU A 18 -10.64 -8.84 -3.89
N ASP A 19 -11.44 -7.93 -4.45
CA ASP A 19 -12.19 -8.15 -5.69
C ASP A 19 -11.37 -7.89 -6.97
N SER A 20 -10.09 -7.55 -6.82
CA SER A 20 -9.16 -7.24 -7.92
C SER A 20 -9.53 -6.02 -8.78
N THR A 21 -10.42 -5.14 -8.32
CA THR A 21 -10.65 -3.82 -8.96
C THR A 21 -9.52 -2.83 -8.67
N LYS A 22 -8.75 -3.06 -7.59
CA LYS A 22 -7.48 -2.39 -7.27
C LYS A 22 -6.35 -3.41 -7.33
N THR A 23 -5.56 -3.36 -8.39
CA THR A 23 -4.40 -4.24 -8.62
C THR A 23 -3.07 -3.56 -8.34
N ILE A 24 -3.06 -2.26 -8.07
CA ILE A 24 -1.91 -1.49 -7.62
C ILE A 24 -2.19 -0.92 -6.23
N GLU A 25 -1.23 -1.07 -5.31
CA GLU A 25 -1.14 -0.24 -4.11
C GLU A 25 -0.12 0.87 -4.35
N SER A 26 -0.59 2.12 -4.44
CA SER A 26 0.28 3.29 -4.54
C SER A 26 0.61 3.87 -3.17
N ARG A 27 1.85 4.38 -3.03
CA ARG A 27 2.23 5.24 -1.90
C ARG A 27 3.00 6.45 -2.40
N TRP A 28 2.69 7.60 -1.81
CA TRP A 28 3.19 8.90 -2.23
C TRP A 28 3.87 9.59 -1.05
N TYR A 29 5.10 10.07 -1.25
CA TYR A 29 5.91 10.58 -0.15
C TYR A 29 6.57 11.91 -0.45
N ILE A 30 6.78 12.72 0.61
CA ILE A 30 7.67 13.87 0.58
C ILE A 30 9.12 13.39 0.76
N ASN A 31 9.36 12.53 1.74
CA ASN A 31 10.64 11.88 2.02
C ASN A 31 10.50 10.37 1.83
N LYS A 32 11.54 9.70 1.31
CA LYS A 32 11.54 8.25 1.21
C LYS A 32 11.27 7.61 2.57
N SER A 33 10.39 6.62 2.58
CA SER A 33 10.10 5.79 3.75
C SER A 33 9.77 4.38 3.30
N VAL A 34 9.71 3.45 4.25
CA VAL A 34 9.33 2.06 3.97
C VAL A 34 7.99 2.04 3.19
N PRO A 35 7.90 1.30 2.06
CA PRO A 35 8.80 0.25 1.60
C PRO A 35 9.79 0.64 0.48
N TRP A 36 10.08 1.94 0.31
CA TRP A 36 11.00 2.42 -0.73
C TRP A 36 12.33 1.65 -0.72
N GLY A 37 12.73 1.11 -1.87
CA GLY A 37 13.96 0.31 -2.05
C GLY A 37 13.97 -1.06 -1.36
N ASN A 38 12.94 -1.43 -0.60
CA ASN A 38 12.91 -2.67 0.18
C ASN A 38 11.98 -3.73 -0.43
N ILE A 39 10.76 -3.34 -0.83
CA ILE A 39 9.79 -4.26 -1.43
C ILE A 39 10.19 -4.69 -2.85
N LYS A 40 10.05 -5.99 -3.13
CA LYS A 40 10.38 -6.57 -4.44
C LYS A 40 9.38 -7.63 -4.89
N LYS A 41 9.47 -8.01 -6.17
CA LYS A 41 8.70 -9.13 -6.74
C LYS A 41 8.88 -10.38 -5.89
N GLY A 42 7.77 -11.06 -5.60
CA GLY A 42 7.73 -12.28 -4.80
C GLY A 42 7.42 -12.06 -3.32
N ASP A 43 7.56 -10.84 -2.79
CA ASP A 43 7.17 -10.53 -1.42
C ASP A 43 5.64 -10.64 -1.22
N ILE A 44 5.22 -10.73 0.05
CA ILE A 44 3.81 -10.73 0.44
C ILE A 44 3.46 -9.44 1.16
N VAL A 45 2.37 -8.80 0.74
CA VAL A 45 1.79 -7.65 1.45
C VAL A 45 0.53 -8.10 2.16
N TYR A 46 0.50 -7.88 3.47
CA TYR A 46 -0.66 -8.02 4.34
C TYR A 46 -1.36 -6.66 4.49
N PHE A 47 -2.68 -6.65 4.49
CA PHE A 47 -3.47 -5.42 4.53
C PHE A 47 -4.35 -5.38 5.77
N LYS A 48 -4.36 -4.22 6.43
CA LYS A 48 -5.27 -3.86 7.52
C LYS A 48 -5.69 -2.42 7.41
N ASN A 49 -6.88 -2.09 7.90
CA ASN A 49 -7.19 -0.69 8.20
C ASN A 49 -6.52 -0.28 9.52
N SER A 50 -6.24 1.01 9.68
CA SER A 50 -5.83 1.54 10.99
C SER A 50 -6.88 1.20 12.06
N GLY A 51 -6.44 0.67 13.19
CA GLY A 51 -7.31 0.24 14.30
C GLY A 51 -8.01 -1.11 14.11
N GLU A 52 -7.80 -1.82 13.01
CA GLU A 52 -8.43 -3.11 12.72
C GLU A 52 -7.39 -4.24 12.56
N PRO A 53 -7.76 -5.51 12.66
CA PRO A 53 -6.83 -6.61 12.41
C PRO A 53 -6.44 -6.71 10.93
N VAL A 54 -5.37 -7.46 10.65
CA VAL A 54 -5.01 -7.89 9.29
C VAL A 54 -6.03 -8.90 8.79
N THR A 55 -6.51 -8.75 7.56
CA THR A 55 -7.58 -9.61 7.01
C THR A 55 -7.36 -10.07 5.57
N VAL A 56 -6.44 -9.44 4.83
CA VAL A 56 -6.15 -9.74 3.43
C VAL A 56 -4.64 -9.82 3.23
N LYS A 57 -4.20 -10.68 2.31
CA LYS A 57 -2.84 -10.66 1.76
C LYS A 57 -2.86 -10.70 0.24
N ALA A 58 -1.80 -10.20 -0.40
CA ALA A 58 -1.55 -10.37 -1.82
C ALA A 58 -0.04 -10.52 -2.08
N LYS A 59 0.32 -11.10 -3.22
CA LYS A 59 1.70 -11.25 -3.66
C LYS A 59 2.12 -10.05 -4.52
N VAL A 60 3.35 -9.60 -4.36
CA VAL A 60 3.95 -8.57 -5.22
C VAL A 60 4.39 -9.19 -6.54
N ASP A 61 3.83 -8.71 -7.65
CA ASP A 61 4.26 -9.12 -9.00
C ASP A 61 5.33 -8.20 -9.58
N LYS A 62 5.21 -6.89 -9.35
CA LYS A 62 6.10 -5.87 -9.92
C LYS A 62 6.09 -4.62 -9.04
N VAL A 63 7.20 -3.90 -9.03
CA VAL A 63 7.33 -2.62 -8.30
C VAL A 63 7.87 -1.57 -9.26
N LEU A 64 7.21 -0.42 -9.32
CA LEU A 64 7.72 0.78 -10.00
C LEU A 64 7.98 1.86 -8.96
N GLN A 65 9.11 2.55 -9.06
CA GLN A 65 9.49 3.65 -8.18
C GLN A 65 9.81 4.89 -9.01
N PHE A 66 9.20 6.01 -8.64
CA PHE A 66 9.34 7.29 -9.31
C PHE A 66 9.89 8.33 -8.34
N GLU A 67 10.93 9.03 -8.75
CA GLU A 67 11.59 10.08 -7.97
C GLU A 67 11.52 11.42 -8.69
N LYS A 68 11.87 12.49 -7.96
CA LYS A 68 11.91 13.87 -8.48
C LYS A 68 10.59 14.21 -9.16
N LEU A 69 9.50 13.92 -8.47
CA LEU A 69 8.16 14.21 -8.92
C LEU A 69 7.93 15.73 -8.95
N ASN A 70 7.23 16.14 -10.00
CA ASN A 70 6.66 17.47 -10.18
C ASN A 70 5.18 17.30 -10.58
N SER A 71 4.43 18.39 -10.64
CA SER A 71 3.00 18.36 -10.97
C SER A 71 2.70 17.62 -12.27
N GLN A 72 3.55 17.79 -13.29
CA GLN A 72 3.38 17.10 -14.56
C GLN A 72 3.50 15.57 -14.39
N LYS A 73 4.59 15.07 -13.81
CA LYS A 73 4.79 13.64 -13.57
C LYS A 73 3.71 13.02 -12.69
N ILE A 74 3.24 13.77 -11.69
CA ILE A 74 2.15 13.31 -10.80
C ILE A 74 0.86 13.15 -11.60
N SER A 75 0.54 14.13 -12.45
CA SER A 75 -0.60 14.05 -13.37
C SER A 75 -0.46 12.86 -14.33
N GLU A 76 0.71 12.65 -14.92
CA GLU A 76 0.97 11.53 -15.82
C GLU A 76 0.79 10.17 -15.13
N ILE A 77 1.34 10.01 -13.92
CA ILE A 77 1.20 8.77 -13.13
C ILE A 77 -0.27 8.53 -12.79
N LEU A 78 -0.99 9.54 -12.27
CA LEU A 78 -2.39 9.39 -11.92
C LEU A 78 -3.24 9.06 -13.15
N ASN A 79 -3.12 9.79 -14.25
CA ASN A 79 -3.89 9.52 -15.47
C ASN A 79 -3.57 8.15 -16.08
N LYS A 80 -2.33 7.66 -15.93
CA LYS A 80 -1.93 6.36 -16.48
C LYS A 80 -2.39 5.18 -15.63
N TYR A 81 -2.40 5.32 -14.30
CA TYR A 81 -2.58 4.17 -13.39
C TYR A 81 -3.82 4.27 -12.48
N TYR A 82 -4.67 5.30 -12.63
CA TYR A 82 -5.83 5.50 -11.74
C TYR A 82 -6.72 4.26 -11.64
N LYS A 83 -6.97 3.59 -12.77
CA LYS A 83 -7.86 2.45 -12.84
C LYS A 83 -7.32 1.29 -12.02
N GLU A 84 -6.07 0.92 -12.24
CA GLU A 84 -5.38 -0.16 -11.51
C GLU A 84 -5.17 0.20 -10.04
N ASP A 85 -5.02 1.48 -9.71
CA ASP A 85 -4.94 1.98 -8.32
C ASP A 85 -6.32 2.05 -7.63
N GLY A 86 -7.39 1.62 -8.31
CA GLY A 86 -8.76 1.57 -7.77
C GLY A 86 -9.40 2.94 -7.58
N ILE A 87 -8.87 3.97 -8.26
CA ILE A 87 -9.36 5.35 -8.26
C ILE A 87 -10.43 5.47 -9.35
N GLU A 88 -11.57 6.07 -9.01
CA GLU A 88 -12.59 6.46 -10.00
C GLU A 88 -12.08 7.63 -10.84
N LYS A 89 -12.39 7.65 -12.15
CA LYS A 89 -11.88 8.66 -13.09
C LYS A 89 -12.17 10.09 -12.62
N GLU A 90 -13.35 10.30 -12.05
CA GLU A 90 -13.84 11.58 -11.54
C GLU A 90 -13.04 12.06 -10.32
N LYS A 91 -12.41 11.13 -9.57
CA LYS A 91 -11.59 11.42 -8.39
C LYS A 91 -10.12 11.68 -8.72
N VAL A 92 -9.68 11.54 -9.98
CA VAL A 92 -8.28 11.79 -10.36
C VAL A 92 -7.83 13.20 -9.97
N LYS A 93 -8.65 14.22 -10.21
CA LYS A 93 -8.36 15.60 -9.82
C LYS A 93 -8.23 15.77 -8.30
N TYR A 94 -9.08 15.10 -7.53
CA TYR A 94 -9.01 15.12 -6.07
C TYR A 94 -7.68 14.54 -5.55
N TYR A 95 -7.27 13.39 -6.09
CA TYR A 95 -6.00 12.77 -5.70
C TYR A 95 -4.78 13.56 -6.19
N PHE A 96 -4.88 14.23 -7.34
CA PHE A 96 -3.83 15.16 -7.78
C PHE A 96 -3.58 16.24 -6.74
N GLU A 97 -4.63 16.89 -6.23
CA GLU A 97 -4.48 17.94 -5.20
C GLU A 97 -3.85 17.39 -3.90
N LEU A 98 -4.15 16.15 -3.51
CA LEU A 98 -3.53 15.50 -2.36
C LEU A 98 -2.04 15.19 -2.54
N PHE A 99 -1.63 14.91 -3.79
CA PHE A 99 -0.31 14.38 -4.09
C PHE A 99 0.64 15.38 -4.77
N LYS A 100 0.16 16.54 -5.23
CA LYS A 100 0.94 17.52 -6.03
C LYS A 100 2.30 17.92 -5.44
N ASP A 101 2.44 17.90 -4.12
CA ASP A 101 3.69 18.28 -3.43
C ASP A 101 4.61 17.09 -3.11
N LYS A 102 4.19 15.86 -3.42
CA LYS A 102 4.96 14.64 -3.17
C LYS A 102 6.14 14.57 -4.13
N LYS A 103 7.27 14.04 -3.65
CA LYS A 103 8.54 13.94 -4.38
C LYS A 103 8.84 12.52 -4.85
N TYR A 104 8.15 11.54 -4.28
CA TYR A 104 8.33 10.12 -4.53
C TYR A 104 6.98 9.40 -4.67
N CYS A 105 6.91 8.42 -5.56
CA CYS A 105 5.78 7.51 -5.72
C CYS A 105 6.29 6.09 -5.90
N ILE A 106 5.66 5.14 -5.21
CA ILE A 106 5.83 3.71 -5.47
C ILE A 106 4.49 3.12 -5.91
N LEU A 107 4.52 2.32 -6.98
CA LEU A 107 3.38 1.53 -7.43
C LEU A 107 3.72 0.04 -7.27
N ILE A 108 2.95 -0.64 -6.44
CA ILE A 108 3.16 -2.05 -6.10
C ILE A 108 2.05 -2.86 -6.77
N TYR A 109 2.40 -3.62 -7.80
CA TYR A 109 1.46 -4.51 -8.49
C TYR A 109 1.20 -5.74 -7.62
N LEU A 110 -0.09 -5.99 -7.39
CA LEU A 110 -0.59 -7.06 -6.54
C LEU A 110 -1.20 -8.17 -7.40
N THR A 111 -0.97 -9.41 -7.00
CA THR A 111 -1.59 -10.59 -7.60
C THR A 111 -2.02 -11.58 -6.52
N ASN A 112 -2.97 -12.45 -6.86
CA ASN A 112 -3.55 -13.46 -5.97
C ASN A 112 -3.97 -12.88 -4.61
N PRO A 113 -4.85 -11.86 -4.58
CA PRO A 113 -5.40 -11.35 -3.33
C PRO A 113 -6.25 -12.43 -2.65
N GLN A 114 -6.05 -12.61 -1.35
CA GLN A 114 -6.71 -13.65 -0.59
C GLN A 114 -7.15 -13.12 0.77
N LYS A 115 -8.40 -13.42 1.15
CA LYS A 115 -8.85 -13.28 2.54
C LYS A 115 -8.13 -14.31 3.40
N ILE A 116 -7.75 -13.91 4.60
CA ILE A 116 -7.08 -14.78 5.58
C ILE A 116 -7.79 -14.70 6.93
N ARG A 117 -7.51 -15.68 7.81
CA ARG A 117 -7.92 -15.58 9.21
C ARG A 117 -7.31 -14.32 9.82
N SER A 118 -8.15 -13.53 10.48
CA SER A 118 -7.72 -12.26 11.05
C SER A 118 -6.68 -12.45 12.15
N PHE A 119 -5.75 -11.52 12.25
CA PHE A 119 -4.79 -11.44 13.35
C PHE A 119 -4.35 -10.00 13.60
N ASP A 120 -3.93 -9.73 14.83
CA ASP A 120 -3.33 -8.46 15.21
C ASP A 120 -1.81 -8.49 15.05
N ILE A 121 -1.20 -7.31 15.06
CA ILE A 121 0.25 -7.17 14.95
C ILE A 121 0.81 -6.30 16.08
N ASP A 122 1.95 -6.69 16.61
CA ASP A 122 2.77 -5.82 17.46
C ASP A 122 3.51 -4.81 16.59
N LYS A 123 3.25 -3.52 16.82
CA LYS A 123 3.89 -2.40 16.12
C LYS A 123 5.07 -1.80 16.87
N LYS A 124 5.44 -2.32 18.04
CA LYS A 124 6.59 -1.82 18.82
C LYS A 124 7.86 -1.84 17.97
N GLY A 125 8.67 -0.78 18.08
CA GLY A 125 9.91 -0.62 17.32
C GLY A 125 9.75 -0.06 15.90
N PHE A 126 8.53 -0.03 15.32
CA PHE A 126 8.32 0.51 13.97
C PHE A 126 7.92 1.99 13.94
N GLY A 127 7.61 2.60 15.08
CA GLY A 127 7.11 3.98 15.18
C GLY A 127 5.58 4.07 15.22
N SER A 128 5.06 4.98 16.05
CA SER A 128 3.62 5.09 16.34
C SER A 128 2.75 5.37 15.10
N MET A 129 3.28 6.11 14.12
CA MET A 129 2.57 6.53 12.91
C MET A 129 2.98 5.78 11.63
N SER A 130 3.63 4.62 11.75
CA SER A 130 4.04 3.87 10.57
C SER A 130 2.85 3.36 9.78
N ALA A 131 2.76 3.81 8.52
CA ALA A 131 1.74 3.43 7.55
C ALA A 131 2.14 2.19 6.74
N TRP A 132 3.40 1.75 6.89
CA TRP A 132 3.96 0.55 6.29
C TRP A 132 4.97 -0.10 7.25
N ILE A 133 4.97 -1.42 7.30
CA ILE A 133 5.93 -2.22 8.06
C ILE A 133 6.56 -3.26 7.12
N SER A 134 7.87 -3.48 7.24
CA SER A 134 8.60 -4.55 6.54
C SER A 134 9.27 -5.44 7.57
N VAL A 135 9.12 -6.75 7.40
CA VAL A 135 9.68 -7.78 8.29
C VAL A 135 10.13 -8.98 7.45
N GLU A 136 11.07 -9.76 7.97
CA GLU A 136 11.47 -11.00 7.30
C GLU A 136 10.31 -12.00 7.23
N ASP A 137 9.65 -12.20 8.37
CA ASP A 137 8.46 -13.03 8.52
C ASP A 137 7.39 -12.30 9.35
N ILE A 138 6.12 -12.44 8.95
CA ILE A 138 4.95 -11.86 9.59
C ILE A 138 4.75 -12.46 10.98
N ASN A 139 5.20 -13.71 11.19
CA ASN A 139 5.09 -14.40 12.47
C ASN A 139 5.90 -13.71 13.57
N LEU A 140 6.93 -12.92 13.23
CA LEU A 140 7.73 -12.16 14.21
C LEU A 140 6.94 -11.04 14.89
N ILE A 141 5.89 -10.55 14.23
CA ILE A 141 5.07 -9.44 14.74
C ILE A 141 3.61 -9.84 14.91
N LYS A 142 3.22 -11.05 14.51
CA LYS A 142 1.83 -11.52 14.60
C LYS A 142 1.48 -11.80 16.05
N GLN A 143 0.39 -11.19 16.51
CA GLN A 143 -0.25 -11.52 17.77
C GLN A 143 -1.36 -12.53 17.49
N VAL A 144 -1.30 -13.68 18.15
CA VAL A 144 -2.39 -14.65 18.15
C VAL A 144 -3.32 -14.25 19.30
N SER A 145 -4.57 -13.94 18.98
CA SER A 145 -5.62 -13.84 20.01
C SER A 145 -5.70 -15.20 20.71
N LEU A 146 -5.47 -15.22 22.02
CA LEU A 146 -5.71 -16.39 22.88
C LEU A 146 -7.17 -16.86 22.75
#